data_AF-A0A372ZRE6-F1
#
_entry.id   AF-A0A372ZRE6-F1
#
_cell.length_a   1.000
_cell.length_b   1.000
_cell.length_c   1.000
_cell.angle_alpha   90.00
_cell.angle_beta   90.00
_cell.angle_gamma   90.00
#
_symmetry.space_group_name_H-M   'P 1'
#
loop_
_entity.id
_entity.type
_entity.pdbx_description
1 polymer ?
#
loop_
_entity_poly.entity_id
_entity_poly.type
_entity_poly.pdbx_seq_one_letter_code
_entity_poly.pdbx_strand_id
1 'polypeptide(L)'
;MADGSEPEPLPDGRTTWWLYNGADGPRATAVRGGCSCGWRGEQVHRLDFGDDSATEAVGKDTGPFADWESHVDLTEGVVPREVEDLIAALVDRICDLTESRPYAAARAAGRFERAAASTALLAGRRAHHNLMTWEYIGRAFGCGPAEAQERFGETPQDGDRDDEV
;
A
#
# COMPACT_ATOMS: atom_id res chain seq x y z
N MET A 1 5.31 27.22 13.12
CA MET A 1 5.27 28.64 13.54
C MET A 1 4.56 28.75 14.89
N ALA A 2 4.54 29.93 15.54
CA ALA A 2 3.91 30.09 16.86
C ALA A 2 2.38 29.85 16.88
N ASP A 3 1.76 29.84 15.70
CA ASP A 3 0.34 29.54 15.45
C ASP A 3 0.07 28.07 15.07
N GLY A 4 1.10 27.22 15.04
CA GLY A 4 0.98 25.81 14.65
C GLY A 4 0.91 25.56 13.14
N SER A 5 1.07 26.59 12.29
CA SER A 5 1.14 26.42 10.84
C SER A 5 2.43 25.73 10.39
N GLU A 6 2.29 24.86 9.38
CA GLU A 6 3.38 24.18 8.69
C GLU A 6 4.07 25.21 7.78
N PRO A 7 5.41 25.36 7.86
CA PRO A 7 6.13 26.27 6.99
C PRO A 7 6.06 25.80 5.53
N GLU A 8 6.19 26.75 4.58
CA GLU A 8 6.34 26.36 3.18
C GLU A 8 7.58 25.46 2.99
N PRO A 9 7.54 24.54 2.01
CA PRO A 9 8.70 23.75 1.64
C PRO A 9 9.90 24.63 1.33
N LEU A 10 11.10 24.13 1.59
CA LEU A 10 12.32 24.81 1.15
C LEU A 10 12.35 24.90 -0.39
N PRO A 11 13.15 25.82 -0.98
CA PRO A 11 13.24 25.99 -2.43
C PRO A 11 13.62 24.71 -3.22
N ASP A 12 14.21 23.72 -2.56
CA ASP A 12 14.55 22.40 -3.12
C ASP A 12 13.45 21.34 -2.91
N GLY A 13 12.28 21.74 -2.41
CA GLY A 13 11.12 20.89 -2.18
C GLY A 13 11.17 20.06 -0.89
N ARG A 14 12.25 20.13 -0.11
CA ARG A 14 12.34 19.36 1.15
C ARG A 14 11.52 20.02 2.25
N THR A 15 10.81 19.19 3.01
CA THR A 15 9.98 19.58 4.16
C THR A 15 10.45 18.92 5.46
N THR A 16 11.71 18.46 5.50
CA THR A 16 12.20 17.64 6.61
C THR A 16 12.37 18.46 7.88
N TRP A 17 11.81 17.97 9.00
CA TRP A 17 11.60 18.75 10.21
C TRP A 17 12.90 19.27 10.85
N TRP A 18 14.00 18.53 10.75
CA TRP A 18 15.31 18.93 11.29
C TRP A 18 15.93 20.16 10.59
N LEU A 19 15.43 20.54 9.41
CA LEU A 19 15.84 21.76 8.72
C LEU A 19 15.26 23.02 9.38
N TYR A 20 14.23 22.87 10.22
CA TYR A 20 13.56 23.96 10.94
C TYR A 20 14.04 24.03 12.40
N ASN A 21 15.36 24.05 12.62
CA ASN A 21 15.98 24.00 13.96
C ASN A 21 16.14 25.36 14.66
N GLY A 22 15.85 26.46 13.95
CA GLY A 22 16.00 27.82 14.46
C GLY A 22 17.35 28.51 14.16
N ALA A 23 18.29 27.84 13.50
CA ALA A 23 19.60 28.41 13.16
C ALA A 23 19.51 29.36 11.95
N ASP A 24 18.86 28.92 10.88
CA ASP A 24 18.77 29.65 9.61
C ASP A 24 17.30 30.00 9.23
N GLY A 25 16.36 29.85 10.18
CA GLY A 25 14.93 29.98 9.90
C GLY A 25 14.03 29.74 11.12
N PRO A 26 12.72 29.56 10.94
CA PRO A 26 11.81 29.30 12.04
C PRO A 26 12.10 27.95 12.70
N ARG A 27 11.85 27.89 14.02
CA ARG A 27 12.00 26.66 14.81
C ARG A 27 10.69 25.87 14.84
N ALA A 28 10.72 24.61 14.43
CA ALA A 28 9.59 23.70 14.57
C ALA A 28 9.36 23.35 16.05
N THR A 29 8.11 23.15 16.44
CA THR A 29 7.73 22.79 17.83
C THR A 29 7.07 21.42 17.91
N ALA A 30 6.69 20.85 16.76
CA ALA A 30 6.04 19.57 16.62
C ALA A 30 6.17 19.07 15.17
N VAL A 31 5.84 17.80 14.94
CA VAL A 31 5.88 17.12 13.63
C VAL A 31 4.60 16.33 13.38
N ARG A 32 4.32 16.03 12.10
CA ARG A 32 3.26 15.13 11.67
C ARG A 32 3.86 14.10 10.70
N GLY A 33 3.24 12.92 10.60
CA GLY A 33 3.52 12.02 9.49
C GLY A 33 3.21 12.70 8.16
N GLY A 34 4.04 12.47 7.13
CA GLY A 34 3.84 13.02 5.80
C GLY A 34 4.26 12.03 4.74
N CYS A 35 3.51 11.96 3.65
CA CYS A 35 3.82 11.09 2.52
C CYS A 35 3.98 11.90 1.23
N SER A 36 4.78 11.41 0.29
CA SER A 36 4.98 12.00 -1.03
C SER A 36 3.69 12.05 -1.86
N CYS A 37 2.68 11.23 -1.52
CA CYS A 37 1.35 11.27 -2.11
C CYS A 37 0.51 12.50 -1.68
N GLY A 38 1.05 13.34 -0.79
CA GLY A 38 0.38 14.55 -0.28
C GLY A 38 -0.37 14.33 1.03
N TRP A 39 -0.43 13.10 1.56
CA TRP A 39 -1.04 12.83 2.85
C TRP A 39 -0.30 13.52 4.00
N ARG A 40 -1.08 13.93 5.01
CA ARG A 40 -0.61 14.52 6.26
C ARG A 40 -1.34 13.86 7.43
N GLY A 41 -0.57 13.40 8.40
CA GLY A 41 -1.09 12.84 9.65
C GLY A 41 -1.96 13.85 10.39
N GLU A 42 -3.06 13.38 10.97
CA GLU A 42 -3.95 14.20 11.77
C GLU A 42 -3.32 14.53 13.13
N GLN A 43 -2.56 13.59 13.70
CA GLN A 43 -1.91 13.75 14.99
C GLN A 43 -0.64 14.59 14.89
N VAL A 44 -0.50 15.49 15.85
CA VAL A 44 0.69 16.33 16.04
C VAL A 44 1.54 15.71 17.14
N HIS A 45 2.77 15.34 16.79
CA HIS A 45 3.71 14.68 17.68
C HIS A 45 4.74 15.67 18.22
N ARG A 46 5.14 15.47 19.47
CA ARG A 46 6.15 16.30 20.11
C ARG A 46 7.49 16.12 19.40
N LEU A 47 8.13 17.25 19.10
CA LEU A 47 9.48 17.29 18.55
C LEU A 47 10.50 17.47 19.68
N ASP A 48 11.58 16.70 19.64
CA ASP A 48 12.75 16.85 20.50
C ASP A 48 14.02 17.07 19.64
N PHE A 49 14.55 18.30 19.67
CA PHE A 49 15.76 18.62 18.91
C PHE A 49 16.99 18.01 19.60
N GLY A 50 17.71 17.17 18.87
CA GLY A 50 18.88 16.45 19.39
C GLY A 50 18.60 14.99 19.74
N ASP A 51 17.34 14.55 19.63
CA ASP A 51 16.94 13.15 19.70
C ASP A 51 15.95 12.81 18.58
N ASP A 52 16.51 12.58 17.39
CA ASP A 52 15.75 12.22 16.19
C ASP A 52 14.99 10.91 16.39
N SER A 53 15.59 9.95 17.13
CA SER A 53 14.96 8.66 17.42
C SER A 53 13.71 8.82 18.30
N ALA A 54 13.75 9.70 19.31
CA ALA A 54 12.58 10.01 20.12
C ALA A 54 11.50 10.77 19.34
N THR A 55 11.91 11.67 18.43
CA THR A 55 10.97 12.45 17.61
C THR A 55 10.27 11.61 16.55
N GLU A 56 11.02 10.79 15.82
CA GLU A 56 10.47 9.93 14.77
C GLU A 56 9.74 8.72 15.36
N ALA A 57 10.21 8.23 16.51
CA ALA A 57 9.68 7.07 17.23
C ALA A 57 9.61 5.80 16.34
N VAL A 58 10.63 5.59 15.49
CA VAL A 58 10.73 4.42 14.61
C VAL A 58 10.63 3.12 15.43
N GLY A 59 9.78 2.19 14.99
CA GLY A 59 9.53 0.91 15.66
C GLY A 59 8.73 1.01 16.96
N LYS A 60 8.05 2.13 17.21
CA LYS A 60 7.02 2.28 18.24
C LYS A 60 5.64 2.30 17.59
N ASP A 61 4.63 1.88 18.33
CA ASP A 61 3.23 1.93 17.89
C ASP A 61 2.62 3.35 17.94
N THR A 62 3.45 4.37 18.15
CA THR A 62 3.04 5.77 18.31
C THR A 62 4.09 6.68 17.68
N GLY A 63 3.67 7.85 17.20
CA GLY A 63 4.58 8.85 16.65
C GLY A 63 4.34 9.09 15.15
N PRO A 64 5.08 10.04 14.56
CA PRO A 64 4.89 10.40 13.16
C PRO A 64 5.27 9.26 12.20
N PHE A 65 6.23 8.40 12.58
CA PHE A 65 6.58 7.22 11.80
C PHE A 65 5.47 6.18 11.81
N ALA A 66 4.89 5.87 12.98
CA ALA A 66 3.78 4.91 13.09
C ALA A 66 2.54 5.36 12.31
N ASP A 67 2.24 6.66 12.32
CA ASP A 67 1.16 7.23 11.51
C ASP A 67 1.46 7.08 10.01
N TRP A 68 2.70 7.35 9.59
CA TRP A 68 3.14 7.18 8.19
C TRP A 68 3.14 5.71 7.77
N GLU A 69 3.62 4.80 8.61
CA GLU A 69 3.64 3.35 8.36
C GLU A 69 2.21 2.82 8.23
N SER A 70 1.32 3.20 9.16
CA SER A 70 -0.11 2.87 9.05
C SER A 70 -0.72 3.41 7.76
N HIS A 71 -0.35 4.63 7.36
CA HIS A 71 -0.78 5.20 6.08
C HIS A 71 -0.22 4.41 4.90
N VAL A 72 1.07 4.11 4.84
CA VAL A 72 1.69 3.34 3.75
C VAL A 72 1.11 1.92 3.68
N ASP A 73 0.85 1.26 4.80
CA ASP A 73 0.20 -0.05 4.80
C ASP A 73 -1.22 0.02 4.20
N LEU A 74 -1.96 1.09 4.53
CA LEU A 74 -3.30 1.33 3.98
C LEU A 74 -3.29 1.79 2.52
N THR A 75 -2.22 2.44 2.06
CA THR A 75 -2.17 3.16 0.76
C THR A 75 -1.25 2.52 -0.27
N GLU A 76 -0.28 1.71 0.12
CA GLU A 76 0.64 0.97 -0.75
C GLU A 76 0.43 -0.55 -0.72
N GLY A 77 -0.33 -1.09 0.24
CA GLY A 77 -0.71 -2.51 0.22
C GLY A 77 0.48 -3.46 0.16
N VAL A 78 1.51 -3.22 0.97
CA VAL A 78 2.69 -4.09 1.06
C VAL A 78 2.23 -5.52 1.30
N VAL A 79 2.62 -6.43 0.39
CA VAL A 79 2.38 -7.86 0.58
C VAL A 79 3.23 -8.28 1.78
N PRO A 80 2.65 -8.82 2.87
CA PRO A 80 3.44 -9.25 4.00
C PRO A 80 4.54 -10.20 3.55
N ARG A 81 5.77 -10.00 4.03
CA ARG A 81 6.96 -10.76 3.58
C ARG A 81 6.76 -12.28 3.63
N GLU A 82 6.05 -12.77 4.63
CA GLU A 82 5.68 -14.19 4.74
C GLU A 82 4.88 -14.71 3.53
N VAL A 83 4.02 -13.88 2.93
CA VAL A 83 3.24 -14.21 1.74
C VAL A 83 4.14 -14.21 0.51
N GLU A 84 5.06 -13.24 0.39
CA GLU A 84 6.05 -13.23 -0.70
C GLU A 84 6.93 -14.49 -0.67
N ASP A 85 7.43 -14.85 0.50
CA ASP A 85 8.28 -16.03 0.70
C ASP A 85 7.53 -17.33 0.35
N LEU A 86 6.23 -17.43 0.68
CA LEU A 86 5.39 -18.58 0.31
C LEU A 86 5.18 -18.71 -1.20
N ILE A 87 4.96 -17.58 -1.90
CA ILE A 87 4.81 -17.57 -3.36
C ILE A 87 6.12 -18.01 -4.02
N ALA A 88 7.25 -17.44 -3.59
CA ALA A 88 8.57 -17.80 -4.11
C ALA A 88 8.88 -19.29 -3.91
N ALA A 89 8.69 -19.81 -2.69
CA ALA A 89 8.95 -21.21 -2.38
C ALA A 89 8.06 -22.18 -3.19
N LEU A 90 6.80 -21.82 -3.46
CA LEU A 90 5.93 -22.63 -4.30
C LEU A 90 6.40 -22.66 -5.75
N VAL A 91 6.79 -21.51 -6.30
CA VAL A 91 7.31 -21.40 -7.68
C VAL A 91 8.58 -22.23 -7.83
N ASP A 92 9.54 -22.08 -6.92
CA ASP A 92 10.79 -22.85 -6.92
C ASP A 92 10.50 -24.35 -6.88
N ARG A 93 9.57 -24.79 -6.03
CA ARG A 93 9.21 -26.21 -5.93
C ARG A 93 8.55 -26.76 -7.20
N ILE A 94 7.77 -25.94 -7.91
CA ILE A 94 7.19 -26.33 -9.21
C ILE A 94 8.31 -26.43 -10.25
N CYS A 95 9.27 -25.51 -10.25
CA CYS A 95 10.44 -25.53 -11.13
C CYS A 95 11.31 -26.78 -10.89
N ASP A 96 11.61 -27.14 -9.65
CA ASP A 96 12.36 -28.36 -9.32
C ASP A 96 11.70 -29.64 -9.85
N LEU A 97 10.35 -29.66 -9.88
CA LEU A 97 9.60 -30.80 -10.41
C LEU A 97 9.75 -30.92 -11.92
N THR A 98 10.12 -29.87 -12.65
CA THR A 98 10.25 -29.92 -14.11
C THR A 98 11.37 -30.86 -14.55
N GLU A 99 12.46 -30.94 -13.78
CA GLU A 99 13.62 -31.77 -14.08
C GLU A 99 13.36 -33.26 -13.81
N SER A 100 12.60 -33.56 -12.76
CA SER A 100 12.43 -34.93 -12.26
C SER A 100 11.06 -35.55 -12.58
N ARG A 101 10.01 -34.73 -12.67
CA ARG A 101 8.60 -35.14 -12.75
C ARG A 101 7.77 -34.14 -13.58
N PRO A 102 8.04 -33.99 -14.89
CA PRO A 102 7.49 -32.90 -15.71
C PRO A 102 5.96 -32.85 -15.76
N TYR A 103 5.27 -34.00 -15.81
CA TYR A 103 3.80 -34.01 -15.78
C TYR A 103 3.23 -33.61 -14.41
N ALA A 104 3.93 -33.91 -13.31
CA ALA A 104 3.54 -33.46 -11.98
C ALA A 104 3.75 -31.94 -11.84
N ALA A 105 4.83 -31.40 -12.38
CA ALA A 105 5.07 -29.97 -12.47
C ALA A 105 3.95 -29.26 -13.24
N ALA A 106 3.58 -29.77 -14.43
CA ALA A 106 2.48 -29.22 -15.23
C ALA A 106 1.14 -29.25 -14.47
N ARG A 107 0.84 -30.34 -13.75
CA ARG A 107 -0.37 -30.41 -12.91
C ARG A 107 -0.35 -29.44 -11.73
N ALA A 108 0.82 -29.19 -11.13
CA ALA A 108 0.97 -28.23 -10.06
C ALA A 108 0.82 -26.79 -10.57
N ALA A 109 1.51 -26.43 -11.66
CA ALA A 109 1.40 -25.15 -12.34
C ALA A 109 -0.05 -24.84 -12.72
N GLY A 110 -0.75 -25.76 -13.38
CA GLY A 110 -2.15 -25.54 -13.75
C GLY A 110 -3.11 -25.42 -12.56
N ARG A 111 -2.77 -25.98 -11.38
CA ARG A 111 -3.55 -25.74 -10.15
C ARG A 111 -3.25 -24.34 -9.60
N PHE A 112 -2.00 -23.93 -9.59
CA PHE A 112 -1.59 -22.60 -9.17
C PHE A 112 -2.23 -21.51 -10.03
N GLU A 113 -2.22 -21.66 -11.37
CA GLU A 113 -2.88 -20.73 -12.30
C GLU A 113 -4.37 -20.53 -11.99
N ARG A 114 -5.11 -21.63 -11.78
CA ARG A 114 -6.54 -21.55 -11.44
C ARG A 114 -6.79 -20.87 -10.11
N ALA A 115 -5.99 -21.18 -9.09
CA ALA A 115 -6.10 -20.57 -7.76
C ALA A 115 -5.73 -19.07 -7.80
N ALA A 116 -4.69 -18.70 -8.55
CA ALA A 116 -4.29 -17.32 -8.75
C ALA A 116 -5.38 -16.53 -9.49
N ALA A 117 -5.98 -17.11 -10.54
CA ALA A 117 -7.06 -16.47 -11.28
C ALA A 117 -8.31 -16.20 -10.42
N SER A 118 -8.75 -17.18 -9.62
CA SER A 118 -9.90 -17.01 -8.73
C SER A 118 -9.63 -15.99 -7.62
N THR A 119 -8.43 -16.03 -7.05
CA THR A 119 -8.03 -15.10 -5.98
C THR A 119 -7.90 -13.67 -6.50
N ALA A 120 -7.33 -13.50 -7.70
CA ALA A 120 -7.23 -12.21 -8.37
C ALA A 120 -8.59 -11.56 -8.60
N LEU A 121 -9.58 -12.33 -9.07
CA LEU A 121 -10.94 -11.81 -9.30
C LEU A 121 -11.57 -11.31 -7.99
N LEU A 122 -11.45 -12.08 -6.92
CA LEU A 122 -11.96 -11.71 -5.60
C LEU A 122 -11.26 -10.44 -5.07
N ALA A 123 -9.93 -10.40 -5.12
CA ALA A 123 -9.13 -9.28 -4.63
C ALA A 123 -9.44 -7.99 -5.41
N GLY A 124 -9.46 -8.05 -6.75
CA GLY A 124 -9.78 -6.91 -7.60
C GLY A 124 -11.19 -6.37 -7.36
N ARG A 125 -12.20 -7.25 -7.25
CA ARG A 125 -13.57 -6.84 -6.91
C ARG A 125 -13.69 -6.23 -5.52
N ARG A 126 -13.00 -6.81 -4.53
CA ARG A 126 -13.01 -6.29 -3.15
C ARG A 126 -12.32 -4.92 -3.07
N ALA A 127 -11.22 -4.73 -3.77
CA ALA A 127 -10.56 -3.44 -3.90
C ALA A 127 -11.51 -2.40 -4.51
N HIS A 128 -12.23 -2.75 -5.57
CA HIS A 128 -13.23 -1.86 -6.17
C HIS A 128 -14.39 -1.55 -5.22
N HIS A 129 -14.95 -2.55 -4.53
CA HIS A 129 -15.99 -2.36 -3.51
C HIS A 129 -15.52 -1.43 -2.37
N ASN A 130 -14.22 -1.46 -2.05
CA ASN A 130 -13.60 -0.55 -1.09
C ASN A 130 -13.19 0.80 -1.72
N LEU A 131 -13.82 1.17 -2.84
CA LEU A 131 -13.69 2.46 -3.52
C LEU A 131 -12.28 2.77 -4.07
N MET A 132 -11.44 1.75 -4.25
CA MET A 132 -10.16 1.94 -4.96
C MET A 132 -10.41 2.23 -6.44
N THR A 133 -9.62 3.16 -7.00
CA THR A 133 -9.74 3.54 -8.41
C THR A 133 -9.23 2.42 -9.32
N TRP A 134 -9.72 2.38 -10.56
CA TRP A 134 -9.24 1.42 -11.56
C TRP A 134 -7.75 1.59 -11.87
N GLU A 135 -7.20 2.80 -11.71
CA GLU A 135 -5.76 3.03 -11.84
C GLU A 135 -4.97 2.32 -10.73
N TYR A 136 -5.44 2.42 -9.48
CA TYR A 136 -4.81 1.75 -8.35
C TYR A 136 -4.90 0.22 -8.47
N ILE A 137 -6.09 -0.29 -8.83
CA ILE A 137 -6.31 -1.72 -9.04
C ILE A 137 -5.44 -2.24 -10.19
N GLY A 138 -5.41 -1.52 -11.33
CA GLY A 138 -4.57 -1.90 -12.47
C GLY A 138 -3.09 -1.98 -12.09
N ARG A 139 -2.57 -0.99 -11.36
CA ARG A 139 -1.19 -1.00 -10.87
C ARG A 139 -0.87 -2.23 -10.02
N ALA A 140 -1.77 -2.62 -9.12
CA ALA A 140 -1.59 -3.81 -8.28
C ALA A 140 -1.51 -5.13 -9.08
N PHE A 141 -2.19 -5.20 -10.23
CA PHE A 141 -2.18 -6.37 -11.11
C PHE A 141 -1.22 -6.26 -12.30
N GLY A 142 -0.45 -5.17 -12.40
CA GLY A 142 0.47 -4.92 -13.50
C GLY A 142 -0.22 -4.63 -14.84
N CYS A 143 -1.45 -4.12 -14.83
CA CYS A 143 -2.23 -3.79 -16.04
C CYS A 143 -2.75 -2.34 -16.04
N GLY A 144 -3.33 -1.92 -17.16
CA GLY A 144 -3.94 -0.59 -17.29
C GLY A 144 -5.32 -0.50 -16.64
N PRO A 145 -5.84 0.72 -16.36
CA PRO A 145 -7.15 0.91 -15.72
C PRO A 145 -8.33 0.33 -16.52
N ALA A 146 -8.29 0.39 -17.85
CA ALA A 146 -9.34 -0.19 -18.70
C ALA A 146 -9.39 -1.73 -18.60
N GLU A 147 -8.22 -2.38 -18.60
CA GLU A 147 -8.12 -3.83 -18.43
C GLU A 147 -8.54 -4.26 -17.03
N ALA A 148 -8.18 -3.49 -15.99
CA ALA A 148 -8.64 -3.73 -14.63
C ALA A 148 -10.17 -3.63 -14.53
N GLN A 149 -10.77 -2.63 -15.16
CA GLN A 149 -12.24 -2.49 -15.20
C GLN A 149 -12.90 -3.66 -15.93
N GLU A 150 -12.39 -4.05 -17.09
CA GLU A 150 -12.91 -5.21 -17.84
C GLU A 150 -12.84 -6.49 -17.01
N ARG A 151 -11.70 -6.70 -16.33
CA ARG A 151 -11.41 -7.95 -15.61
C ARG A 151 -12.11 -8.04 -14.25
N PHE A 152 -12.22 -6.93 -13.53
CA PHE A 152 -12.69 -6.91 -12.13
C PHE A 152 -13.99 -6.13 -11.93
N GLY A 153 -14.45 -5.40 -12.94
CA GLY A 153 -15.77 -4.77 -12.93
C GLY A 153 -16.86 -5.80 -12.72
N GLU A 154 -17.95 -5.36 -12.09
CA GLU A 154 -19.18 -6.12 -12.12
C GLU A 154 -19.74 -6.06 -13.54
N THR A 155 -19.95 -7.22 -14.17
CA THR A 155 -20.75 -7.28 -15.39
C THR A 155 -22.20 -6.98 -14.98
N PRO A 156 -22.88 -5.99 -15.57
CA PRO A 156 -24.30 -5.83 -15.35
C PRO A 156 -25.02 -7.00 -16.03
N GLN A 157 -25.44 -8.04 -15.29
CA GLN A 157 -26.42 -9.02 -15.76
C GLN A 157 -27.36 -9.53 -14.67
N ASP A 158 -28.64 -9.49 -15.04
CA ASP A 158 -29.89 -9.97 -14.41
C ASP A 158 -30.17 -9.44 -13.00
N GLY A 159 -30.85 -8.31 -12.81
CA GLY A 159 -32.20 -8.12 -13.33
C GLY A 159 -33.15 -8.99 -12.51
N ASP A 160 -33.59 -8.44 -11.38
CA ASP A 160 -35.01 -8.32 -11.07
C ASP A 160 -35.90 -9.40 -11.75
N ARG A 161 -35.83 -10.64 -11.23
CA ARG A 161 -36.98 -11.55 -11.29
C ARG A 161 -37.71 -11.42 -9.96
N ASP A 162 -38.40 -10.30 -9.82
CA ASP A 162 -39.56 -10.22 -8.95
C ASP A 162 -40.55 -11.27 -9.45
N ASP A 163 -40.71 -12.33 -8.67
CA ASP A 163 -41.75 -13.34 -8.85
C ASP A 163 -43.11 -12.66 -8.60
N GLU A 164 -43.83 -12.42 -9.70
CA GLU A 164 -45.25 -12.14 -9.71
C GLU A 164 -46.00 -13.40 -9.19
N VAL A 165 -46.67 -13.28 -8.04
CA VAL A 165 -47.67 -14.25 -7.52
C VAL A 165 -48.93 -13.51 -7.11
#